data_AF-A0A523SVN2-F1
#
_entry.id   AF-A0A523SVN2-F1
#
_cell.length_a   1.000
_cell.length_b   1.000
_cell.length_c   1.000
_cell.angle_alpha   90.00
_cell.angle_beta   90.00
_cell.angle_gamma   90.00
#
_symmetry.space_group_name_H-M   'P 1'
#
loop_
_entity.id
_entity.type
_entity.pdbx_description
1 polymer ?
#
loop_
_entity_poly.entity_id
_entity_poly.type
_entity_poly.pdbx_seq_one_letter_code
_entity_poly.pdbx_strand_id
1 'polypeptide(L)' 'MNNTATLIDYQIGVKVDYFPEMQPDFDDIRFTVDDETTSIPYWLEEYTTADHAIAWVKVPIIPAQDTTI' A
#
# COMPACT_ATOMS: atom_id res chain seq x y z
N MET A 1 15.54 -15.16 6.82
CA MET A 1 14.77 -16.30 6.30
C MET A 1 13.98 -15.76 5.13
N ASN A 2 14.29 -16.21 3.92
CA ASN A 2 13.57 -15.76 2.72
C ASN A 2 12.20 -16.42 2.71
N ASN A 3 11.14 -15.64 2.50
CA ASN A 3 9.80 -16.19 2.33
C ASN A 3 9.76 -16.97 1.00
N THR A 4 9.71 -18.30 1.05
CA THR A 4 9.72 -19.19 -0.12
C THR A 4 8.32 -19.51 -0.64
N ALA A 5 7.28 -18.92 -0.06
CA ALA A 5 5.90 -19.17 -0.43
C ALA A 5 5.27 -17.92 -1.08
N THR A 6 4.70 -18.08 -2.27
CA THR A 6 3.83 -17.09 -2.90
C THR A 6 2.64 -16.84 -1.96
N LEU A 7 2.47 -15.60 -1.53
CA LEU A 7 1.33 -15.20 -0.72
C LEU A 7 0.21 -14.77 -1.66
N ILE A 8 -0.93 -15.45 -1.56
CA ILE A 8 -2.17 -15.17 -2.27
C ILE A 8 -3.15 -14.52 -1.29
N ASP A 9 -3.89 -13.49 -1.73
CA ASP A 9 -4.87 -12.74 -0.92
C ASP A 9 -4.33 -12.16 0.39
N TYR A 10 -3.08 -11.70 0.38
CA TYR A 10 -2.47 -11.12 1.58
C TYR A 10 -2.69 -9.60 1.66
N GLN A 11 -2.90 -9.10 2.87
CA GLN A 11 -3.09 -7.68 3.15
C GLN A 11 -1.79 -7.14 3.75
N ILE A 12 -1.27 -6.06 3.17
CA ILE A 12 -0.08 -5.36 3.69
C ILE A 12 -0.53 -4.03 4.28
N GLY A 13 -0.17 -3.80 5.54
CA GLY A 13 -0.32 -2.50 6.19
C GLY A 13 0.85 -1.60 5.80
N VAL A 14 0.53 -0.45 5.19
CA VAL A 14 1.50 0.55 4.75
C VAL A 14 1.26 1.83 5.54
N LYS A 15 2.29 2.33 6.22
CA LYS A 15 2.27 3.66 6.84
C LYS A 15 2.70 4.67 5.79
N VAL A 16 1.86 5.68 5.57
CA VAL A 16 2.12 6.81 4.67
C VAL A 16 2.26 8.05 5.53
N ASP A 17 3.45 8.65 5.54
CA ASP A 17 3.67 9.94 6.20
C ASP A 17 3.19 11.08 5.29
N TYR A 18 2.63 12.13 5.89
CA TYR A 18 2.16 13.29 5.16
C TYR A 18 3.32 14.07 4.52
N PHE A 19 3.07 14.57 3.31
CA PHE A 19 3.94 15.49 2.60
C PHE A 19 3.13 16.76 2.25
N PRO A 20 3.72 17.98 2.31
CA PRO A 20 2.97 19.24 2.17
C PRO A 20 2.10 19.36 0.91
N GLU A 21 2.46 18.68 -0.16
CA GLU A 21 1.75 18.66 -1.45
C GLU A 21 0.60 17.64 -1.50
N MET A 22 0.42 16.81 -0.47
CA MET A 22 -0.69 15.85 -0.37
C MET A 22 -1.96 16.50 0.16
N GLN A 23 -3.11 15.87 -0.14
CA GLN A 23 -4.35 16.20 0.55
C GLN A 23 -4.29 15.76 2.03
N PRO A 24 -4.73 16.61 2.98
CA PRO A 24 -4.64 16.31 4.41
C PRO A 24 -5.41 15.07 4.88
N ASP A 25 -6.36 14.58 4.09
CA ASP A 25 -7.18 13.39 4.34
C ASP A 25 -6.74 12.16 3.52
N PHE A 26 -5.62 12.26 2.80
CA PHE A 26 -5.00 11.17 2.04
C PHE A 26 -5.91 10.58 0.94
N ASP A 27 -6.91 11.32 0.44
CA ASP A 27 -7.82 10.85 -0.63
C ASP A 27 -7.15 10.76 -2.02
N ASP A 28 -5.94 11.30 -2.13
CA ASP A 28 -5.11 11.39 -3.32
C ASP A 28 -4.08 10.26 -3.45
N ILE A 29 -3.89 9.43 -2.42
CA ILE A 29 -2.95 8.30 -2.47
C ILE A 29 -3.45 7.20 -3.42
N ARG A 30 -2.55 6.57 -4.16
CA ARG A 30 -2.86 5.44 -5.05
C ARG A 30 -1.82 4.35 -4.91
N PHE A 31 -2.29 3.10 -4.91
CA PHE A 31 -1.43 1.92 -5.01
C PHE A 31 -1.64 1.30 -6.38
N THR A 32 -0.54 1.09 -7.09
CA THR A 32 -0.51 0.40 -8.38
C THR A 32 0.47 -0.75 -8.30
N VAL A 33 0.38 -1.69 -9.24
CA VAL A 33 1.49 -2.61 -9.50
C VAL A 33 2.62 -1.86 -10.24
N ASP A 34 3.67 -2.58 -10.59
CA ASP A 34 4.87 -2.09 -11.28
C ASP A 34 4.63 -1.43 -12.63
N ASP A 35 3.47 -1.64 -13.25
CA ASP A 35 3.05 -1.00 -14.49
C ASP A 35 2.55 0.46 -14.32
N GLU A 36 2.53 0.97 -13.08
CA GLU A 36 2.07 2.31 -12.69
C GLU A 36 0.61 2.65 -13.09
N THR A 37 -0.15 1.68 -13.58
CA THR A 37 -1.47 1.89 -14.19
C THR A 37 -2.55 0.99 -13.61
N THR A 38 -2.23 -0.25 -13.28
CA THR A 38 -3.16 -1.21 -12.69
C THR A 38 -3.30 -0.94 -11.20
N SER A 39 -4.44 -0.37 -10.81
CA SER A 39 -4.75 -0.03 -9.43
C SER A 39 -4.98 -1.26 -8.54
N ILE A 40 -4.40 -1.23 -7.34
CA ILE A 40 -4.59 -2.22 -6.29
C ILE A 40 -5.66 -1.71 -5.31
N PRO A 41 -6.72 -2.49 -5.01
CA PRO A 41 -7.70 -2.10 -4.00
C PRO A 41 -7.06 -1.92 -2.62
N TYR A 42 -7.45 -0.86 -1.92
CA TYR A 42 -6.97 -0.54 -0.58
C TYR A 42 -8.09 0.09 0.26
N TRP A 43 -7.88 0.17 1.58
CA TRP A 43 -8.69 1.01 2.47
C TRP A 43 -7.81 1.68 3.52
N LEU A 44 -8.22 2.86 3.98
CA LEU A 44 -7.61 3.51 5.12
C LEU A 44 -8.19 2.90 6.40
N GLU A 45 -7.31 2.41 7.28
CA GLU A 45 -7.68 1.99 8.63
C GLU A 45 -7.86 3.20 9.54
N GLU A 46 -6.85 4.06 9.57
CA GLU A 46 -6.84 5.30 10.33
C GLU A 46 -5.96 6.35 9.65
N TYR A 47 -6.21 7.61 9.97
CA TYR A 47 -5.32 8.71 9.62
C TYR A 47 -5.40 9.82 10.66
N THR A 48 -4.30 10.56 10.79
CA THR A 48 -4.23 11.85 11.46
C THR A 48 -4.03 12.91 10.38
N THR A 49 -4.93 13.89 10.33
CA THR A 49 -4.93 14.95 9.31
C THR A 49 -3.57 15.63 9.19
N ALA A 50 -3.02 15.67 7.98
CA ALA A 50 -1.71 16.26 7.68
C ALA A 50 -0.53 15.71 8.52
N ASP A 51 -0.61 14.46 8.99
CA ASP A 51 0.46 13.79 9.74
C ASP A 51 0.78 12.40 9.18
N HIS A 52 -0.15 11.45 9.27
CA HIS A 52 0.05 10.10 8.71
C HIS A 52 -1.26 9.36 8.43
N ALA A 53 -1.18 8.31 7.61
CA ALA A 53 -2.25 7.35 7.38
C ALA A 53 -1.73 5.90 7.44
N ILE A 54 -2.59 5.00 7.89
CA ILE A 54 -2.39 3.55 7.80
C ILE A 54 -3.34 3.01 6.74
N ALA A 55 -2.77 2.51 5.64
CA ALA A 55 -3.51 1.94 4.52
C ALA A 55 -3.28 0.43 4.46
N TRP A 56 -4.36 -0.33 4.31
CA TRP A 56 -4.28 -1.76 3.99
C TRP A 56 -4.44 -1.96 2.50
N VAL A 57 -3.45 -2.58 1.88
CA VAL A 57 -3.41 -2.84 0.45
C VAL A 57 -3.70 -4.32 0.20
N LYS A 58 -4.70 -4.61 -0.63
CA LYS A 58 -5.08 -5.98 -0.98
C LYS A 58 -4.28 -6.46 -2.18
N VAL A 59 -3.07 -6.95 -1.93
CA VAL A 59 -2.17 -7.41 -2.99
C VAL A 59 -2.61 -8.81 -3.46
N PRO A 60 -2.94 -8.99 -4.76
CA PRO A 60 -3.44 -10.27 -5.26
C PRO A 60 -2.38 -11.38 -5.21
N ILE A 61 -1.10 -11.04 -5.49
CA ILE A 61 0.03 -11.96 -5.49
C ILE A 61 1.27 -11.19 -5.02
N ILE A 62 1.97 -11.69 -4.00
CA ILE A 62 3.35 -11.28 -3.72
C ILE A 62 4.26 -12.42 -4.20
N PRO A 63 5.00 -12.26 -5.30
CA PRO A 63 5.95 -13.27 -5.76
C PRO A 63 6.98 -13.56 -4.68
N ALA A 64 7.31 -14.84 -4.47
CA ALA A 64 8.39 -15.20 -3.56
C ALA A 64 9.71 -14.59 -4.08
N GLN A 65 10.41 -13.88 -3.19
CA GLN A 65 11.68 -13.16 -3.43
C GLN A 65 11.60 -11.77 -4.09
N ASP A 66 10.40 -11.25 -4.36
CA ASP A 66 10.29 -9.82 -4.67
C ASP A 66 10.20 -9.00 -3.39
N THR A 67 11.11 -8.04 -3.27
CA THR A 67 11.12 -7.03 -2.18
C THR A 67 10.62 -5.68 -2.66
N THR A 68 10.15 -5.62 -3.91
CA THR A 68 9.68 -4.38 -4.54
C THR A 68 8.28 -4.65 -5.09
N ILE A 69 7.32 -3.88 -4.59
CA ILE A 69 5.97 -3.74 -5.15
C ILE A 69 5.94 -2.47 -6.01
#